data_AF-A0A0N8K1X7-F1
#
_entry.id   AF-A0A0N8K1X7-F1
#
_cell.length_a   1.000
_cell.length_b   1.000
_cell.length_c   1.000
_cell.angle_alpha   90.00
_cell.angle_beta   90.00
_cell.angle_gamma   90.00
#
_symmetry.space_group_name_H-M   'P 1'
#
loop_
_entity.id
_entity.type
_entity.pdbx_description
1 polymer ?
#
loop_
_entity_poly.entity_id
_entity_poly.type
_entity_poly.pdbx_seq_one_letter_code
_entity_poly.pdbx_strand_id
1 'polypeptide(L)'
;MEAQQQPYYANYSPVRLYIHTLCTNHYLDIFITIIIAVNVVTMSLEHYNQPRYLEEALKYCNYFFTVVFVLEALLKFVAFGFRRFFKDRWNQLDLAIILLSILGIILEEIEISAALPMNPTIIRIMRVGNLGLLFMLLFFIYAALGVELFGKLECTDENPCEGLSRHATFENFGMAFLTLFRISTGDNWNGIMKDTLRECQSEKHCLSYLPYISPLYFVTFVLIAQFVLVNVVVAVLMKHLEESNKEAREDGELDVDTEAETTRRLSAASGTVELDSEGRATYVGPVPTSSRQVSDAGRCGSCSEVKCDGCCEGHKDGKGTVYRG
;
A
#
# COMPACT_ATOMS: atom_id res chain seq x y z
N MET A 1 37.15 -43.63 -16.53
CA MET A 1 37.78 -42.32 -16.76
C MET A 1 36.66 -41.35 -17.01
N GLU A 2 36.20 -40.66 -15.96
CA GLU A 2 35.30 -39.52 -16.14
C GLU A 2 36.11 -38.44 -16.86
N ALA A 3 35.69 -38.06 -18.06
CA ALA A 3 36.26 -36.93 -18.75
C ALA A 3 36.01 -35.69 -17.87
N GLN A 4 37.06 -35.13 -17.27
CA GLN A 4 36.99 -33.80 -16.66
C GLN A 4 36.63 -32.81 -17.76
N GLN A 5 35.33 -32.54 -17.86
CA GLN A 5 34.76 -31.62 -18.82
C GLN A 5 35.32 -30.24 -18.51
N GLN A 6 36.06 -29.68 -19.47
CA GLN A 6 36.74 -28.40 -19.33
C GLN A 6 35.74 -27.35 -18.80
N PRO A 7 36.06 -26.59 -17.74
CA PRO A 7 35.12 -25.66 -17.16
C PRO A 7 34.65 -24.65 -18.22
N TYR A 8 33.34 -24.38 -18.27
CA TYR A 8 32.71 -23.56 -19.32
C TYR A 8 33.33 -22.16 -19.49
N TYR A 9 33.98 -21.65 -18.45
CA TYR A 9 34.68 -20.37 -18.38
C TYR A 9 36.15 -20.43 -18.86
N ALA A 10 36.66 -21.58 -19.29
CA ALA A 10 38.05 -21.78 -19.73
C ALA A 10 38.45 -20.94 -20.96
N ASN A 11 37.48 -20.49 -21.76
CA ASN A 11 37.69 -19.66 -22.96
C ASN A 11 37.31 -18.18 -22.75
N TYR A 12 37.19 -17.72 -21.50
CA TYR A 12 36.82 -16.33 -21.22
C TYR A 12 38.00 -15.38 -21.43
N SER A 13 37.70 -14.16 -21.91
CA SER A 13 38.69 -13.08 -21.90
C SER A 13 39.11 -12.77 -20.46
N PRO A 14 40.35 -12.31 -20.22
CA PRO A 14 40.87 -12.10 -18.86
C PRO A 14 39.99 -11.16 -18.03
N VAL A 15 39.39 -10.15 -18.66
CA VAL A 15 38.42 -9.24 -18.02
C VAL A 15 37.15 -9.97 -17.60
N ARG A 16 36.58 -10.81 -18.47
CA ARG A 16 35.36 -11.59 -18.15
C ARG A 16 35.63 -12.64 -17.08
N LEU A 17 36.83 -13.22 -17.06
CA LEU A 17 37.23 -14.16 -16.01
C LEU A 17 37.34 -13.46 -14.65
N TYR A 18 37.95 -12.28 -14.60
CA TYR A 18 38.03 -11.48 -13.38
C TYR A 18 36.62 -11.10 -12.85
N ILE A 19 35.73 -10.64 -13.72
CA ILE A 19 34.35 -10.32 -13.36
C ILE A 19 33.61 -11.58 -12.88
N HIS A 20 33.80 -12.72 -13.56
CA HIS A 20 33.19 -13.98 -13.12
C HIS A 20 33.68 -14.36 -11.72
N THR A 21 34.99 -14.30 -11.45
CA THR A 21 35.55 -14.59 -10.11
C THR A 21 35.00 -13.63 -9.05
N LEU A 22 34.84 -12.35 -9.38
CA LEU A 22 34.24 -11.35 -8.51
C LEU A 22 32.76 -11.66 -8.21
N CYS A 23 31.97 -11.98 -9.24
CA CYS A 23 30.54 -12.29 -9.11
C CYS A 23 30.27 -13.62 -8.39
N THR A 24 31.18 -14.59 -8.46
CA THR A 24 31.07 -15.86 -7.72
C THR A 24 31.66 -15.78 -6.32
N ASN A 25 32.11 -14.60 -5.89
CA ASN A 25 32.74 -14.44 -4.58
C ASN A 25 31.68 -14.33 -3.49
N HIS A 26 31.76 -15.19 -2.48
CA HIS A 26 30.85 -15.21 -1.34
C HIS A 26 30.78 -13.88 -0.58
N TYR A 27 31.88 -13.11 -0.56
CA TYR A 27 31.89 -11.77 0.05
C TYR A 27 30.97 -10.78 -0.68
N LEU A 28 30.83 -10.90 -2.00
CA LEU A 28 29.92 -10.06 -2.78
C LEU A 28 28.47 -10.43 -2.46
N ASP A 29 28.15 -11.72 -2.38
CA ASP A 29 26.81 -12.19 -2.02
C ASP A 29 26.40 -11.72 -0.61
N ILE A 30 27.31 -11.80 0.38
CA ILE A 30 27.07 -11.26 1.73
C ILE A 30 26.86 -9.75 1.68
N PHE A 31 27.69 -9.01 0.93
CA PHE A 31 27.56 -7.57 0.79
C PHE A 31 26.20 -7.17 0.22
N ILE A 32 25.78 -7.79 -0.89
CA ILE A 32 24.47 -7.54 -1.51
C ILE A 32 23.34 -7.89 -0.54
N THR A 33 23.46 -8.99 0.19
CA THR A 33 22.48 -9.39 1.21
C THR A 33 22.34 -8.33 2.31
N ILE A 34 23.45 -7.75 2.78
CA ILE A 34 23.43 -6.66 3.75
C ILE A 34 22.75 -5.42 3.15
N ILE A 35 23.06 -5.07 1.90
CA ILE A 35 22.45 -3.91 1.22
C ILE A 35 20.94 -4.12 1.05
N ILE A 36 20.47 -5.32 0.72
CA ILE A 36 19.05 -5.66 0.69
C ILE A 36 18.43 -5.46 2.08
N ALA A 37 19.07 -5.97 3.13
CA ALA A 37 18.58 -5.82 4.51
C ALA A 37 18.49 -4.34 4.93
N VAL A 38 19.50 -3.54 4.60
CA VAL A 38 19.51 -2.09 4.89
C VAL A 38 18.45 -1.36 4.06
N ASN A 39 18.28 -1.70 2.78
CA ASN A 39 17.21 -1.17 1.95
C ASN A 39 15.83 -1.47 2.56
N VAL A 40 15.64 -2.68 3.10
CA VAL A 40 14.41 -3.05 3.81
C VAL A 40 14.17 -2.17 5.00
N VAL A 41 15.18 -2.02 5.87
CA VAL A 41 15.10 -1.16 7.04
C VAL A 41 14.76 0.28 6.61
N THR A 42 15.42 0.78 5.57
CA THR A 42 15.25 2.15 5.08
C THR A 42 13.83 2.38 4.55
N MET A 43 13.32 1.50 3.70
CA MET A 43 11.93 1.54 3.21
C MET A 43 10.93 1.45 4.36
N SER A 44 11.24 0.67 5.39
CA SER A 44 10.36 0.52 6.55
C SER A 44 10.42 1.69 7.54
N LEU A 45 11.32 2.66 7.36
CA LEU A 45 11.31 3.92 8.11
C LEU A 45 10.34 4.96 7.54
N GLU A 46 9.76 4.68 6.37
CA GLU A 46 8.68 5.51 5.81
C GLU A 46 7.53 5.57 6.81
N HIS A 47 7.24 6.79 7.29
CA HIS A 47 6.17 7.00 8.24
C HIS A 47 5.20 8.08 7.74
N TYR A 48 3.95 7.94 8.17
CA TYR A 48 2.90 8.89 7.86
C TYR A 48 3.21 10.28 8.49
N ASN A 49 2.91 11.36 7.77
CA ASN A 49 3.28 12.74 8.14
C ASN A 49 4.80 12.94 8.40
N GLN A 50 5.64 12.33 7.57
CA GLN A 50 7.08 12.56 7.67
C GLN A 50 7.51 13.96 7.20
N PRO A 51 8.51 14.55 7.85
CA PRO A 51 9.04 15.82 7.42
C PRO A 51 9.74 15.68 6.06
N ARG A 52 9.64 16.71 5.22
CA ARG A 52 10.16 16.70 3.83
C ARG A 52 11.61 16.23 3.69
N TYR A 53 12.47 16.53 4.67
CA TYR A 53 13.87 16.09 4.63
C TYR A 53 14.02 14.57 4.75
N LEU A 54 13.13 13.89 5.48
CA LEU A 54 13.17 12.45 5.63
C LEU A 54 12.65 11.77 4.36
N GLU A 55 11.59 12.32 3.76
CA GLU A 55 11.07 11.88 2.47
C GLU A 55 12.13 12.00 1.35
N GLU A 56 12.81 13.15 1.26
CA GLU A 56 13.90 13.35 0.29
C GLU A 56 15.07 12.40 0.56
N ALA A 57 15.49 12.23 1.82
CA ALA A 57 16.58 11.32 2.18
C ALA A 57 16.25 9.86 1.84
N LEU A 58 15.04 9.40 2.12
CA LEU A 58 14.57 8.05 1.79
C LEU A 58 14.52 7.85 0.27
N LYS A 59 14.06 8.86 -0.50
CA LYS A 59 14.09 8.83 -1.97
C LYS A 59 15.52 8.67 -2.51
N TYR A 60 16.48 9.44 -2.01
CA TYR A 60 17.88 9.30 -2.42
C TYR A 60 18.50 7.95 -2.03
N CYS A 61 18.17 7.42 -0.84
CA CYS A 61 18.59 6.08 -0.43
C CYS A 61 18.03 5.01 -1.38
N ASN A 62 16.75 5.07 -1.73
CA ASN A 62 16.11 4.12 -2.64
C ASN A 62 16.73 4.16 -4.04
N TYR A 63 17.07 5.35 -4.53
CA TYR A 63 17.82 5.51 -5.77
C TYR A 63 19.21 4.85 -5.68
N PHE A 64 19.95 5.09 -4.59
CA PHE A 64 21.25 4.49 -4.36
C PHE A 64 21.19 2.95 -4.36
N PHE A 65 20.24 2.35 -3.62
CA PHE A 65 20.08 0.89 -3.58
C PHE A 65 19.73 0.32 -4.97
N THR A 66 18.84 0.99 -5.70
CA THR A 66 18.47 0.59 -7.06
C THR A 66 19.69 0.59 -7.99
N VAL A 67 20.54 1.61 -7.91
CA VAL A 67 21.78 1.68 -8.70
C VAL A 67 22.73 0.53 -8.35
N VAL A 68 22.88 0.20 -7.06
CA VAL A 68 23.73 -0.93 -6.63
C VAL A 68 23.23 -2.26 -7.21
N PHE A 69 21.92 -2.53 -7.15
CA PHE A 69 21.34 -3.76 -7.72
C PHE A 69 21.47 -3.80 -9.25
N VAL A 70 21.27 -2.67 -9.94
CA VAL A 70 21.49 -2.58 -11.39
C VAL A 70 22.94 -2.91 -11.74
N LEU A 71 23.91 -2.34 -11.04
CA LEU A 71 25.33 -2.61 -11.29
C LEU A 71 25.69 -4.07 -11.05
N GLU A 72 25.19 -4.66 -9.97
CA GLU A 72 25.37 -6.07 -9.67
C GLU A 72 24.78 -6.98 -10.75
N ALA A 73 23.53 -6.75 -11.18
CA ALA A 73 22.91 -7.52 -12.24
C ALA A 73 23.64 -7.36 -13.58
N LEU A 74 24.15 -6.16 -13.90
CA LEU A 74 24.97 -5.94 -15.09
C LEU A 74 26.29 -6.72 -15.01
N LEU A 75 26.95 -6.75 -13.84
CA LEU A 75 28.17 -7.54 -13.63
C LEU A 75 27.89 -9.05 -13.78
N LYS A 76 26.79 -9.56 -13.20
CA LYS A 76 26.35 -10.96 -13.36
C LYS A 76 25.97 -11.27 -14.82
N PHE A 77 25.33 -10.34 -15.52
CA PHE A 77 24.97 -10.49 -16.93
C PHE A 77 26.21 -10.60 -17.82
N VAL A 78 27.24 -9.77 -17.59
CA VAL A 78 28.52 -9.84 -18.31
C VAL A 78 29.31 -11.10 -17.95
N ALA A 79 29.29 -11.53 -16.68
CA ALA A 79 29.95 -12.75 -16.22
C ALA A 79 29.36 -14.00 -16.90
N PHE A 80 28.06 -14.25 -16.70
CA PHE A 80 27.41 -15.50 -17.08
C PHE A 80 26.91 -15.51 -18.53
N GLY A 81 26.66 -14.32 -19.10
CA GLY A 81 26.10 -14.15 -20.44
C GLY A 81 24.60 -14.45 -20.54
N PHE A 82 23.97 -13.97 -21.61
CA PHE A 82 22.52 -13.94 -21.80
C PHE A 82 21.81 -15.28 -21.49
N ARG A 83 22.23 -16.39 -22.11
CA ARG A 83 21.51 -17.67 -21.99
C ARG A 83 21.59 -18.30 -20.60
N ARG A 84 22.70 -18.10 -19.88
CA ARG A 84 22.89 -18.72 -18.56
C ARG A 84 22.25 -17.85 -17.48
N PHE A 85 22.39 -16.53 -17.61
CA PHE A 85 21.77 -15.54 -16.73
C PHE A 85 20.26 -15.76 -16.63
N PHE A 86 19.54 -15.82 -17.77
CA PHE A 86 18.09 -16.03 -17.78
C PHE A 86 17.64 -17.45 -17.45
N LYS A 87 18.54 -18.44 -17.40
CA LYS A 87 18.16 -19.81 -17.00
C LYS A 87 18.21 -20.00 -15.49
N ASP A 88 19.00 -19.19 -14.80
CA ASP A 88 19.12 -19.24 -13.35
C ASP A 88 17.95 -18.52 -12.68
N ARG A 89 17.30 -19.22 -11.74
CA ARG A 89 16.13 -18.72 -10.99
C ARG A 89 16.51 -17.55 -10.07
N TRP A 90 17.76 -17.53 -9.59
CA TRP A 90 18.26 -16.48 -8.71
C TRP A 90 18.47 -15.17 -9.46
N ASN A 91 19.11 -15.23 -10.62
CA ASN A 91 19.28 -14.06 -11.49
C ASN A 91 17.95 -13.53 -12.05
N GLN A 92 16.96 -14.40 -12.25
CA GLN A 92 15.59 -13.99 -12.62
C GLN A 92 14.92 -13.18 -11.50
N LEU A 93 15.14 -13.56 -10.24
CA LEU A 93 14.61 -12.84 -9.08
C LEU A 93 15.29 -11.48 -8.91
N ASP A 94 16.62 -11.42 -9.02
CA ASP A 94 17.37 -10.15 -8.98
C ASP A 94 16.86 -9.18 -10.08
N LEU A 95 16.65 -9.70 -11.29
CA LEU A 95 16.16 -8.89 -12.41
C LEU A 95 14.70 -8.43 -12.19
N ALA A 96 13.85 -9.24 -11.56
CA ALA A 96 12.50 -8.83 -11.19
C ALA A 96 12.51 -7.70 -10.14
N ILE A 97 13.39 -7.80 -9.13
CA ILE A 97 13.55 -6.76 -8.09
C ILE A 97 13.98 -5.43 -8.72
N ILE A 98 14.94 -5.48 -9.65
CA ILE A 98 15.43 -4.28 -10.35
C ILE A 98 14.34 -3.67 -11.23
N LEU A 99 13.65 -4.48 -12.03
CA LEU A 99 12.57 -4.00 -12.89
C LEU A 99 11.44 -3.36 -12.08
N LEU A 100 11.07 -3.96 -10.95
CA LEU A 100 10.04 -3.41 -10.08
C LEU A 100 10.51 -2.10 -9.41
N SER A 101 11.77 -2.03 -8.97
CA SER A 101 12.34 -0.82 -8.39
C SER A 101 12.39 0.34 -9.40
N ILE A 102 12.83 0.06 -10.63
CA ILE A 102 12.85 1.04 -11.74
C ILE A 102 11.43 1.47 -12.10
N LEU A 103 10.48 0.53 -12.18
CA LEU A 103 9.07 0.83 -12.46
C LEU A 103 8.48 1.73 -11.36
N GLY A 104 8.77 1.45 -10.09
CA GLY A 104 8.35 2.29 -8.96
C GLY A 104 8.84 3.74 -9.10
N ILE A 105 10.13 3.93 -9.40
CA ILE A 105 10.73 5.26 -9.59
C ILE A 105 10.10 5.99 -10.78
N ILE A 106 9.95 5.31 -11.93
CA ILE A 106 9.36 5.91 -13.14
C ILE A 106 7.91 6.33 -12.87
N LEU A 107 7.13 5.52 -12.15
CA LEU A 107 5.75 5.85 -11.80
C LEU A 107 5.65 7.06 -10.88
N GLU A 108 6.55 7.17 -9.90
CA GLU A 108 6.63 8.32 -8.99
C GLU A 108 6.97 9.63 -9.73
N GLU A 109 7.89 9.59 -10.69
CA GLU A 109 8.23 10.75 -11.53
C GLU A 109 7.09 11.13 -12.52
N ILE A 110 6.33 10.14 -13.01
CA ILE A 110 5.16 10.37 -13.88
C ILE A 110 4.01 11.03 -13.10
N GLU A 111 3.81 10.67 -11.83
CA GLU A 111 2.78 11.25 -10.96
C GLU A 111 3.04 12.75 -10.72
N ILE A 112 4.29 13.12 -10.48
CA ILE A 112 4.71 14.54 -10.33
C ILE A 112 4.54 15.33 -11.64
N SER A 113 4.64 14.66 -12.78
CA SER A 113 4.54 15.27 -14.11
C SER A 113 3.09 15.43 -14.62
N ALA A 114 2.08 14.99 -13.85
CA ALA A 114 0.65 15.07 -14.17
C ALA A 114 0.26 14.55 -15.58
N ALA A 115 1.08 13.66 -16.16
CA ALA A 115 1.02 13.36 -17.59
C ALA A 115 -0.03 12.29 -17.96
N LEU A 116 -0.53 11.49 -17.00
CA LEU A 116 -1.51 10.43 -17.26
C LEU A 116 -2.53 10.29 -16.11
N PRO A 117 -3.84 10.21 -16.40
CA PRO A 117 -4.88 9.90 -15.43
C PRO A 117 -4.89 8.39 -15.11
N MET A 118 -3.84 7.90 -14.47
CA MET A 118 -3.84 6.53 -13.95
C MET A 118 -4.63 6.45 -12.65
N ASN A 119 -5.36 5.35 -12.45
CA ASN A 119 -6.16 5.16 -11.24
C ASN A 119 -5.24 5.15 -10.01
N PRO A 120 -5.45 6.02 -9.00
CA PRO A 120 -4.58 6.12 -7.83
C PRO A 120 -4.44 4.79 -7.09
N THR A 121 -5.44 3.90 -7.17
CA THR A 121 -5.43 2.57 -6.57
C THR A 121 -4.35 1.66 -7.17
N ILE A 122 -4.07 1.75 -8.48
CA ILE A 122 -3.04 0.94 -9.14
C ILE A 122 -1.64 1.40 -8.71
N ILE A 123 -1.43 2.72 -8.67
CA ILE A 123 -0.19 3.34 -8.18
C ILE A 123 0.05 2.95 -6.72
N ARG A 124 -1.02 2.97 -5.91
CA ARG A 124 -1.01 2.55 -4.51
C ARG A 124 -0.69 1.06 -4.33
N ILE A 125 -1.22 0.18 -5.18
CA ILE A 125 -0.89 -1.25 -5.18
C ILE A 125 0.57 -1.47 -5.58
N MET A 126 1.14 -0.67 -6.49
CA MET A 126 2.55 -0.77 -6.87
C MET A 126 3.49 -0.26 -5.77
N ARG A 127 3.13 0.82 -5.05
CA ARG A 127 3.91 1.35 -3.91
C ARG A 127 3.91 0.37 -2.73
N VAL A 128 2.72 -0.12 -2.35
CA VAL A 128 2.59 -1.17 -1.32
C VAL A 128 3.14 -2.51 -1.83
N GLY A 129 3.11 -2.74 -3.14
CA GLY A 129 3.66 -3.90 -3.82
C GLY A 129 5.18 -4.00 -3.71
N ASN A 130 5.90 -2.89 -3.66
CA ASN A 130 7.33 -2.89 -3.30
C ASN A 130 7.55 -3.39 -1.87
N LEU A 131 6.79 -2.89 -0.89
CA LEU A 131 6.86 -3.39 0.50
C LEU A 131 6.43 -4.86 0.61
N GLY A 132 5.37 -5.27 -0.09
CA GLY A 132 4.84 -6.63 -0.09
C GLY A 132 5.73 -7.64 -0.82
N LEU A 133 6.37 -7.24 -1.92
CA LEU A 133 7.35 -8.06 -2.65
C LEU A 133 8.65 -8.17 -1.86
N LEU A 134 9.06 -7.11 -1.18
CA LEU A 134 10.20 -7.11 -0.27
C LEU A 134 9.93 -7.97 0.97
N PHE A 135 8.71 -7.95 1.51
CA PHE A 135 8.27 -8.86 2.56
C PHE A 135 8.26 -10.32 2.08
N MET A 136 7.79 -10.56 0.84
CA MET A 136 7.89 -11.87 0.20
C MET A 136 9.35 -12.32 -0.01
N LEU A 137 10.25 -11.39 -0.34
CA LEU A 137 11.69 -11.65 -0.48
C LEU A 137 12.33 -12.00 0.86
N LEU A 138 11.99 -11.27 1.92
CA LEU A 138 12.41 -11.59 3.29
C LEU A 138 12.01 -13.02 3.65
N PHE A 139 10.76 -13.38 3.39
CA PHE A 139 10.26 -14.74 3.60
C PHE A 139 11.02 -15.77 2.78
N PHE A 140 11.35 -15.45 1.54
CA PHE A 140 12.09 -16.33 0.65
C PHE A 140 13.51 -16.58 1.15
N ILE A 141 14.23 -15.52 1.55
CA ILE A 141 15.59 -15.60 2.10
C ILE A 141 15.58 -16.42 3.39
N TYR A 142 14.69 -16.09 4.33
CA TYR A 142 14.58 -16.83 5.58
C TYR A 142 14.12 -18.27 5.34
N ALA A 143 13.22 -18.55 4.40
CA ALA A 143 12.82 -19.93 4.10
C ALA A 143 14.00 -20.76 3.55
N ALA A 144 14.80 -20.21 2.65
CA ALA A 144 15.99 -20.88 2.13
C ALA A 144 17.03 -21.13 3.24
N LEU A 145 17.31 -20.12 4.07
CA LEU A 145 18.20 -20.25 5.23
C LEU A 145 17.67 -21.25 6.25
N GLY A 146 16.37 -21.25 6.52
CA GLY A 146 15.73 -22.15 7.48
C GLY A 146 15.79 -23.62 7.05
N VAL A 147 15.63 -23.91 5.76
CA VAL A 147 15.82 -25.27 5.23
C VAL A 147 17.27 -25.73 5.38
N GLU A 148 18.24 -24.85 5.11
CA GLU A 148 19.67 -25.19 5.24
C GLU A 148 20.08 -25.41 6.71
N LEU A 149 19.58 -24.57 7.62
CA LEU A 149 19.91 -24.62 9.05
C LEU A 149 19.15 -25.71 9.81
N PHE A 150 17.86 -25.89 9.52
CA PHE A 150 16.93 -26.70 10.33
C PHE A 150 16.24 -27.82 9.55
N GLY A 151 16.50 -27.98 8.24
CA GLY A 151 15.80 -28.97 7.41
C GLY A 151 16.11 -30.44 7.74
N LYS A 152 17.14 -30.70 8.55
CA LYS A 152 17.50 -32.04 9.04
C LYS A 152 17.07 -32.30 10.48
N LEU A 153 16.30 -31.38 11.07
CA LEU A 153 15.87 -31.51 12.45
C LEU A 153 14.71 -32.50 12.54
N GLU A 154 14.96 -33.67 13.13
CA GLU A 154 13.95 -34.71 13.34
C GLU A 154 13.44 -34.70 14.79
N CYS A 155 12.12 -34.86 14.95
CA CYS A 155 11.46 -35.04 16.23
C CYS A 155 11.21 -36.54 16.44
N THR A 156 11.79 -37.12 17.49
CA THR A 156 11.66 -38.55 17.82
C THR A 156 10.89 -38.72 19.14
N ASP A 157 10.40 -39.93 19.43
CA ASP A 157 9.70 -40.22 20.69
C ASP A 157 10.61 -40.01 21.92
N GLU A 158 11.92 -40.13 21.75
CA GLU A 158 12.92 -39.85 22.80
C GLU A 158 13.19 -38.34 22.97
N ASN A 159 12.92 -37.53 21.95
CA ASN A 159 13.09 -36.07 21.97
C ASN A 159 11.91 -35.38 21.25
N PRO A 160 10.75 -35.27 21.91
CA PRO A 160 9.54 -34.70 21.31
C PRO A 160 9.71 -33.20 21.02
N CYS A 161 9.00 -32.72 20.00
CA CYS A 161 8.92 -31.30 19.67
C CYS A 161 7.60 -30.71 20.21
N GLU A 162 7.66 -29.52 20.83
CA GLU A 162 6.47 -28.81 21.34
C GLU A 162 5.91 -27.81 20.31
N GLY A 163 6.78 -27.16 19.53
CA GLY A 163 6.44 -26.19 18.51
C GLY A 163 6.50 -26.72 17.07
N LEU A 164 7.52 -27.53 16.74
CA LEU A 164 7.64 -28.19 15.45
C LEU A 164 6.60 -29.30 15.31
N SER A 165 5.93 -29.37 14.16
CA SER A 165 4.87 -30.34 13.88
C SER A 165 4.83 -30.66 12.39
N ARG A 166 4.09 -31.70 11.97
CA ARG A 166 3.97 -32.09 10.55
C ARG A 166 3.58 -30.93 9.60
N HIS A 167 2.90 -29.90 10.11
CA HIS A 167 2.46 -28.74 9.33
C HIS A 167 3.30 -27.48 9.60
N ALA A 168 4.31 -27.56 10.47
CA ALA A 168 5.22 -26.48 10.82
C ALA A 168 6.64 -27.06 10.93
N THR A 169 7.29 -27.27 9.77
CA THR A 169 8.66 -27.80 9.65
C THR A 169 9.49 -27.01 8.64
N PHE A 170 10.81 -27.22 8.69
CA PHE A 170 11.78 -26.68 7.73
C PHE A 170 12.32 -27.73 6.75
N GLU A 171 11.68 -28.89 6.64
CA GLU A 171 12.17 -30.02 5.81
C GLU A 171 12.30 -29.66 4.32
N ASN A 172 11.39 -28.81 3.83
CA ASN A 172 11.40 -28.34 2.46
C ASN A 172 11.00 -26.86 2.40
N PHE A 173 11.34 -26.23 1.28
CA PHE A 173 11.13 -24.81 1.08
C PHE A 173 9.66 -24.37 1.29
N GLY A 174 8.68 -25.15 0.84
CA GLY A 174 7.27 -24.82 0.96
C GLY A 174 6.78 -24.86 2.41
N MET A 175 7.16 -25.89 3.17
CA MET A 175 6.82 -25.99 4.59
C MET A 175 7.56 -24.94 5.41
N ALA A 176 8.82 -24.64 5.09
CA ALA A 176 9.58 -23.56 5.72
C ALA A 176 8.88 -22.21 5.53
N PHE A 177 8.39 -21.94 4.32
CA PHE A 177 7.64 -20.73 4.01
C PHE A 177 6.34 -20.62 4.82
N LEU A 178 5.54 -21.69 4.89
CA LEU A 178 4.30 -21.71 5.70
C LEU A 178 4.58 -21.59 7.19
N THR A 179 5.67 -22.19 7.66
CA THR A 179 6.12 -22.09 9.05
C THR A 179 6.54 -20.67 9.39
N LEU A 180 7.27 -19.99 8.50
CA LEU A 180 7.62 -18.58 8.65
C LEU A 180 6.40 -17.66 8.59
N PHE A 181 5.40 -17.98 7.77
CA PHE A 181 4.12 -17.28 7.78
C PHE A 181 3.44 -17.39 9.13
N ARG A 182 3.37 -18.58 9.71
CA ARG A 182 2.86 -18.79 11.07
C ARG A 182 3.65 -17.99 12.12
N ILE A 183 4.98 -17.97 12.00
CA ILE A 183 5.84 -17.21 12.93
C ILE A 183 5.59 -15.70 12.78
N SER A 184 5.38 -15.20 11.56
CA SER A 184 5.16 -13.79 11.27
C SER A 184 3.85 -13.23 11.85
N THR A 185 2.87 -14.10 12.10
CA THR A 185 1.62 -13.71 12.77
C THR A 185 1.76 -13.69 14.30
N GLY A 186 2.94 -14.04 14.83
CA GLY A 186 3.21 -14.14 16.26
C GLY A 186 2.73 -15.45 16.90
N ASP A 187 2.30 -16.43 16.12
CA ASP A 187 1.79 -17.70 16.66
C ASP A 187 2.92 -18.70 16.94
N ASN A 188 2.98 -19.17 18.19
CA ASN A 188 3.84 -20.26 18.68
C ASN A 188 5.32 -20.24 18.25
N TRP A 189 5.87 -19.07 17.92
CA TRP A 189 7.23 -18.93 17.42
C TRP A 189 8.30 -19.25 18.47
N ASN A 190 8.02 -18.96 19.75
CA ASN A 190 8.91 -19.30 20.87
C ASN A 190 9.09 -20.81 21.03
N GLY A 191 8.00 -21.59 20.83
CA GLY A 191 8.05 -23.05 20.88
C GLY A 191 8.87 -23.63 19.73
N ILE A 192 8.64 -23.13 18.51
CA ILE A 192 9.43 -23.53 17.33
C ILE A 192 10.91 -23.18 17.52
N MET A 193 11.21 -21.98 18.01
CA MET A 193 12.57 -21.57 18.34
C MET A 193 13.19 -22.52 19.38
N LYS A 194 12.54 -22.76 20.52
CA LYS A 194 13.03 -23.66 21.58
C LYS A 194 13.35 -25.06 21.07
N ASP A 195 12.53 -25.61 20.19
CA ASP A 195 12.76 -26.93 19.58
C ASP A 195 13.99 -26.95 18.66
N THR A 196 14.37 -25.81 18.07
CA THR A 196 15.59 -25.66 17.26
C THR A 196 16.84 -25.34 18.08
N LEU A 197 16.73 -25.01 19.39
CA LEU A 197 17.86 -24.75 20.30
C LEU A 197 18.62 -26.03 20.74
N ARG A 198 18.34 -27.18 20.14
CA ARG A 198 18.84 -28.47 20.61
C ARG A 198 20.37 -28.51 20.64
N GLU A 199 20.90 -28.82 21.82
CA GLU A 199 22.32 -29.08 22.02
C GLU A 199 22.67 -30.45 21.44
N CYS A 200 23.65 -30.46 20.56
CA CYS A 200 24.05 -31.67 19.84
C CYS A 200 24.75 -32.66 20.76
N GLN A 201 23.98 -33.64 21.26
CA GLN A 201 24.50 -34.74 22.06
C GLN A 201 24.97 -35.88 21.13
N SER A 202 26.16 -35.70 20.54
CA SER A 202 26.94 -36.74 19.85
C SER A 202 26.35 -37.31 18.54
N GLU A 203 26.76 -36.75 17.39
CA GLU A 203 27.01 -37.42 16.09
C GLU A 203 27.46 -36.36 15.05
N LYS A 204 28.20 -36.76 14.01
CA LYS A 204 29.16 -35.97 13.21
C LYS A 204 28.60 -34.82 12.33
N HIS A 205 27.33 -34.47 12.44
CA HIS A 205 26.64 -33.54 11.52
C HIS A 205 25.91 -32.39 12.21
N CYS A 206 26.39 -31.98 13.37
CA CYS A 206 25.67 -31.07 14.23
C CYS A 206 26.49 -29.79 14.46
N LEU A 207 25.91 -28.65 14.09
CA LEU A 207 26.60 -27.36 14.08
C LEU A 207 26.63 -26.79 15.50
N SER A 208 27.80 -26.80 16.18
CA SER A 208 27.93 -26.31 17.57
C SER A 208 27.49 -24.86 17.81
N TYR A 209 27.24 -24.08 16.75
CA TYR A 209 26.76 -22.71 16.81
C TYR A 209 25.22 -22.56 16.76
N LEU A 210 24.48 -23.64 16.51
CA LEU A 210 22.99 -23.66 16.51
C LEU A 210 22.32 -22.99 17.72
N PRO A 211 22.76 -23.20 18.99
CA PRO A 211 22.10 -22.56 20.14
C PRO A 211 22.25 -21.03 20.16
N TYR A 212 23.23 -20.47 19.44
CA TYR A 212 23.36 -19.02 19.28
C TYR A 212 22.67 -18.52 18.00
N ILE A 213 22.76 -19.28 16.90
CA ILE A 213 22.18 -18.89 15.62
C ILE A 213 20.65 -19.01 15.62
N SER A 214 20.07 -20.00 16.28
CA SER A 214 18.62 -20.19 16.31
C SER A 214 17.88 -18.98 16.93
N PRO A 215 18.19 -18.55 18.18
CA PRO A 215 17.56 -17.35 18.73
C PRO A 215 17.75 -16.13 17.85
N LEU A 216 18.95 -15.95 17.29
CA LEU A 216 19.23 -14.82 16.40
C LEU A 216 18.33 -14.85 15.17
N TYR A 217 18.24 -16.00 14.48
CA TYR A 217 17.39 -16.19 13.30
C TYR A 217 15.91 -15.91 13.59
N PHE A 218 15.33 -16.50 14.64
CA PHE A 218 13.90 -16.35 14.93
C PHE A 218 13.58 -14.96 15.45
N VAL A 219 14.39 -14.39 16.35
CA VAL A 219 14.16 -13.05 16.89
C VAL A 219 14.31 -11.98 15.81
N THR A 220 15.34 -12.05 14.95
CA THR A 220 15.50 -11.08 13.86
C THR A 220 14.37 -11.19 12.86
N PHE A 221 13.94 -12.41 12.50
CA PHE A 221 12.80 -12.61 11.61
C PHE A 221 11.52 -12.00 12.20
N VAL A 222 11.18 -12.32 13.46
CA VAL A 222 9.95 -11.83 14.11
C VAL A 222 9.97 -10.30 14.22
N LEU A 223 11.10 -9.71 14.62
CA LEU A 223 11.21 -8.25 14.72
C LEU A 223 11.03 -7.57 13.36
N ILE A 224 11.72 -8.05 12.32
CA ILE A 224 11.63 -7.45 10.98
C ILE A 224 10.22 -7.69 10.39
N ALA A 225 9.69 -8.90 10.49
CA ALA A 225 8.39 -9.24 9.93
C ALA A 225 7.25 -8.48 10.62
N GLN A 226 7.28 -8.38 11.96
CA GLN A 226 6.29 -7.63 12.72
C GLN A 226 6.38 -6.13 12.42
N PHE A 227 7.60 -5.58 12.28
CA PHE A 227 7.79 -4.18 11.92
C PHE A 227 7.19 -3.88 10.55
N VAL A 228 7.50 -4.70 9.54
CA VAL A 228 6.94 -4.56 8.19
C VAL A 228 5.42 -4.72 8.21
N LEU A 229 4.87 -5.70 8.92
CA LEU A 229 3.43 -5.93 8.99
C LEU A 229 2.70 -4.74 9.64
N VAL A 230 3.22 -4.21 10.74
CA VAL A 230 2.66 -3.03 11.41
C VAL A 230 2.70 -1.83 10.47
N ASN A 231 3.81 -1.61 9.76
CA ASN A 231 3.93 -0.50 8.81
C ASN A 231 2.93 -0.62 7.65
N VAL A 232 2.72 -1.83 7.12
CA VAL A 232 1.69 -2.09 6.10
C VAL A 232 0.29 -1.80 6.65
N VAL A 233 -0.03 -2.29 7.85
CA VAL A 233 -1.35 -2.06 8.48
C VAL A 233 -1.59 -0.57 8.74
N VAL A 234 -0.60 0.14 9.30
CA VAL A 234 -0.69 1.59 9.55
C VAL A 234 -0.87 2.36 8.24
N ALA A 235 -0.09 2.03 7.20
CA ALA A 235 -0.21 2.69 5.90
C ALA A 235 -1.59 2.48 5.26
N VAL A 236 -2.18 1.29 5.39
CA VAL A 236 -3.52 1.00 4.87
C VAL A 236 -4.62 1.69 5.69
N LEU A 237 -4.55 1.63 7.02
CA LEU A 237 -5.55 2.23 7.90
C LEU A 237 -5.56 3.76 7.80
N MET A 238 -4.40 4.40 7.81
CA MET A 238 -4.30 5.87 7.74
C MET A 238 -4.91 6.42 6.46
N LYS A 239 -4.69 5.71 5.37
CA LYS A 239 -5.21 6.05 4.06
C LYS A 239 -6.73 5.89 3.97
N HIS A 240 -7.29 4.82 4.54
CA HIS A 240 -8.74 4.69 4.63
C HIS A 240 -9.37 5.76 5.53
N LEU A 241 -8.69 6.12 6.62
CA LEU A 241 -9.14 7.18 7.51
C LEU A 241 -9.06 8.56 6.83
N GLU A 242 -8.04 8.81 6.00
CA GLU A 242 -7.92 10.03 5.21
C GLU A 242 -9.02 10.13 4.13
N GLU A 243 -9.32 9.03 3.43
CA GLU A 243 -10.41 8.98 2.45
C GLU A 243 -11.76 9.23 3.11
N SER A 244 -12.04 8.54 4.21
CA SER A 244 -13.28 8.74 4.97
C SER A 244 -13.40 10.17 5.52
N ASN A 245 -12.30 10.76 6.01
CA ASN A 245 -12.30 12.15 6.47
C ASN A 245 -12.48 13.16 5.33
N LYS A 246 -11.96 12.86 4.14
CA LYS A 246 -12.13 13.72 2.96
C LYS A 246 -13.57 13.68 2.47
N GLU A 247 -14.16 12.49 2.34
CA GLU A 247 -15.57 12.31 1.98
C GLU A 247 -16.48 13.03 2.98
N ALA A 248 -16.26 12.84 4.29
CA ALA A 248 -17.06 13.52 5.32
C ALA A 248 -16.94 15.06 5.30
N ARG A 249 -15.80 15.60 4.86
CA ARG A 249 -15.62 17.06 4.69
C ARG A 249 -16.35 17.56 3.45
N GLU A 250 -16.21 16.86 2.32
CA GLU A 250 -16.89 17.21 1.08
C GLU A 250 -18.42 17.16 1.25
N ASP A 251 -18.94 16.14 1.94
CA ASP A 251 -20.37 16.03 2.27
C ASP A 251 -20.85 17.18 3.16
N GLY A 252 -20.08 17.54 4.20
CA GLY A 252 -20.42 18.65 5.08
C GLY A 252 -20.42 20.01 4.38
N GLU A 253 -19.51 20.23 3.43
CA GLU A 253 -19.46 21.47 2.63
C GLU A 253 -20.63 21.54 1.64
N LEU A 254 -21.03 20.40 1.07
CA LEU A 254 -22.17 20.28 0.15
C LEU A 254 -23.51 20.49 0.87
N ASP A 255 -23.65 20.02 2.11
CA ASP A 255 -24.82 20.28 2.96
C ASP A 255 -24.94 21.78 3.30
N VAL A 256 -23.83 22.45 3.66
CA VAL A 256 -23.81 23.90 3.94
C VAL A 256 -24.19 24.71 2.69
N ASP A 257 -23.66 24.35 1.53
CA ASP A 257 -24.00 25.00 0.25
C ASP A 257 -25.48 24.77 -0.12
N THR A 258 -26.00 23.57 0.13
CA THR A 258 -27.41 23.23 -0.11
C THR A 258 -28.32 24.03 0.82
N GLU A 259 -28.01 24.14 2.11
CA GLU A 259 -28.76 24.96 3.07
C GLU A 259 -28.70 26.45 2.72
N ALA A 260 -27.53 26.96 2.30
CA ALA A 260 -27.35 28.33 1.86
C ALA A 260 -28.15 28.63 0.58
N GLU A 261 -28.17 27.73 -0.40
CA GLU A 261 -28.98 27.89 -1.61
C GLU A 261 -30.47 27.83 -1.30
N THR A 262 -30.90 26.90 -0.43
CA THR A 262 -32.31 26.77 -0.02
C THR A 262 -32.78 28.04 0.70
N THR A 263 -31.95 28.61 1.58
CA THR A 263 -32.22 29.88 2.28
C THR A 263 -32.28 31.06 1.31
N ARG A 264 -31.38 31.12 0.31
CA ARG A 264 -31.45 32.12 -0.77
C ARG A 264 -32.71 31.99 -1.61
N ARG A 265 -33.16 30.78 -1.94
CA ARG A 265 -34.42 30.56 -2.69
C ARG A 265 -35.65 30.92 -1.87
N LEU A 266 -35.68 30.61 -0.57
CA LEU A 266 -36.77 30.98 0.34
C LEU A 266 -36.87 32.50 0.52
N SER A 267 -35.74 33.18 0.69
CA SER A 267 -35.68 34.65 0.77
C SER A 267 -36.04 35.33 -0.56
N ALA A 268 -35.63 34.75 -1.68
CA ALA A 268 -36.07 35.22 -3.00
C ALA A 268 -37.56 34.95 -3.29
N ALA A 269 -38.20 33.99 -2.60
CA ALA A 269 -39.62 33.65 -2.77
C ALA A 269 -40.55 34.34 -1.74
N SER A 270 -40.02 34.81 -0.61
CA SER A 270 -40.79 35.57 0.39
C SER A 270 -40.86 37.04 0.00
N GLY A 271 -42.07 37.56 -0.18
CA GLY A 271 -42.30 38.99 -0.31
C GLY A 271 -42.14 39.71 1.03
N THR A 272 -41.56 40.91 1.01
CA THR A 272 -41.43 41.77 2.19
C THR A 272 -42.60 42.75 2.27
N VAL A 273 -43.21 42.88 3.44
CA VAL A 273 -44.21 43.93 3.72
C VAL A 273 -43.49 45.11 4.35
N GLU A 274 -43.40 46.22 3.63
CA GLU A 274 -42.87 47.48 4.16
C GLU A 274 -44.05 48.37 4.61
N LEU A 275 -43.93 48.95 5.80
CA LEU A 275 -44.89 49.91 6.35
C LEU A 275 -44.36 51.33 6.12
N ASP A 276 -45.17 52.18 5.50
CA ASP A 276 -44.81 53.59 5.35
C ASP A 276 -45.03 54.38 6.66
N SER A 277 -44.54 55.62 6.68
CA SER A 277 -44.64 56.54 7.82
C SER A 277 -46.07 56.92 8.24
N GLU A 278 -47.09 56.56 7.43
CA GLU A 278 -48.50 56.78 7.71
C GLU A 278 -49.23 55.48 8.14
N GLY A 279 -48.49 54.37 8.28
CA GLY A 279 -49.02 53.07 8.74
C GLY A 279 -49.66 52.23 7.64
N ARG A 280 -49.41 52.54 6.35
CA ARG A 280 -49.94 51.78 5.22
C ARG A 280 -48.97 50.66 4.84
N ALA A 281 -49.47 49.43 4.80
CA ALA A 281 -48.68 48.26 4.44
C ALA A 281 -48.60 48.09 2.91
N THR A 282 -47.38 48.08 2.36
CA THR A 282 -47.12 47.78 0.95
C THR A 282 -46.45 46.40 0.85
N TYR A 283 -47.13 45.46 0.20
CA TYR A 283 -46.56 44.12 -0.06
C TYR A 283 -45.67 44.17 -1.30
N VAL A 284 -44.38 43.91 -1.13
CA VAL A 284 -43.40 43.75 -2.22
C VAL A 284 -43.11 42.27 -2.37
N GLY A 285 -43.85 41.61 -3.26
CA GLY A 285 -43.66 40.20 -3.61
C GLY A 285 -42.51 39.96 -4.59
N PRO A 286 -42.05 38.71 -4.74
CA PRO A 286 -41.05 38.36 -5.74
C PRO A 286 -41.50 38.74 -7.15
N VAL A 287 -40.63 39.44 -7.89
CA VAL A 287 -40.85 39.77 -9.31
C VAL A 287 -40.77 38.48 -10.12
N PRO A 288 -41.78 38.11 -10.91
CA PRO A 288 -41.73 36.89 -11.70
C PRO A 288 -40.67 37.03 -12.78
N THR A 289 -39.62 36.22 -12.71
CA THR A 289 -38.65 36.02 -13.79
C THR A 289 -39.27 35.10 -14.85
N SER A 290 -40.33 35.57 -15.51
CA SER A 290 -40.72 35.03 -16.82
C SER A 290 -41.16 36.18 -17.71
N SER A 291 -40.34 36.48 -18.71
CA SER A 291 -40.71 37.33 -19.82
C SER A 291 -41.71 36.57 -20.69
N ARG A 292 -43.02 36.72 -20.45
CA ARG A 292 -44.03 37.04 -21.49
C ARG A 292 -45.48 37.01 -20.98
N GLN A 293 -46.04 38.22 -20.94
CA GLN A 293 -47.42 38.66 -21.18
C GLN A 293 -48.54 38.12 -20.27
N VAL A 294 -48.80 38.88 -19.21
CA VAL A 294 -50.16 39.00 -18.64
C VAL A 294 -50.75 40.31 -19.17
N SER A 295 -51.66 40.19 -20.13
CA SER A 295 -52.58 41.25 -20.50
C SER A 295 -53.73 41.27 -19.49
N ASP A 296 -54.14 42.48 -19.10
CA ASP A 296 -55.32 42.83 -18.30
C ASP A 296 -55.40 42.31 -16.86
N ALA A 297 -54.92 43.14 -15.94
CA ALA A 297 -55.43 43.17 -14.57
C ALA A 297 -56.25 44.45 -14.36
N GLY A 298 -57.57 44.28 -14.24
CA GLY A 298 -58.52 45.32 -13.88
C GLY A 298 -58.20 45.95 -12.53
N ARG A 299 -58.55 47.23 -12.42
CA ARG A 299 -58.33 48.13 -11.29
C ARG A 299 -59.14 47.65 -10.07
N CYS A 300 -58.48 47.20 -9.00
CA CYS A 300 -59.16 46.91 -7.72
C CYS A 300 -59.22 48.16 -6.84
N GLY A 301 -60.42 48.48 -6.35
CA GLY A 301 -60.70 49.62 -5.47
C GLY A 301 -60.33 49.37 -4.01
N SER A 302 -60.25 50.45 -3.24
CA SER A 302 -59.85 50.50 -1.82
C SER A 302 -60.77 49.66 -0.91
N CYS A 303 -60.18 48.87 0.00
CA CYS A 303 -60.90 48.22 1.10
C CYS A 303 -60.89 49.12 2.35
N SER A 304 -62.05 49.25 2.98
CA SER A 304 -62.19 49.80 4.34
C SER A 304 -62.70 48.71 5.27
N GLU A 305 -62.06 48.63 6.44
CA GLU A 305 -62.43 47.95 7.69
C GLU A 305 -63.47 46.81 7.69
N VAL A 306 -63.00 45.64 8.13
CA VAL A 306 -63.72 44.48 8.68
C VAL A 306 -64.47 43.61 7.64
N LYS A 307 -63.91 42.40 7.44
CA LYS A 307 -64.31 41.27 6.57
C LYS A 307 -63.91 41.35 5.09
N CYS A 308 -62.87 40.59 4.73
CA CYS A 308 -62.69 40.09 3.36
C CYS A 308 -63.38 38.72 3.25
N ASP A 309 -64.62 38.69 2.76
CA ASP A 309 -65.24 37.47 2.24
C ASP A 309 -64.82 37.31 0.77
N GLY A 310 -64.11 36.21 0.48
CA GLY A 310 -64.00 35.55 -0.82
C GLY A 310 -63.69 36.38 -2.08
N CYS A 311 -62.43 36.36 -2.53
CA CYS A 311 -62.11 36.52 -3.95
C CYS A 311 -61.03 35.51 -4.38
N CYS A 312 -61.49 34.34 -4.82
CA CYS A 312 -60.74 33.45 -5.70
C CYS A 312 -61.74 32.87 -6.71
N GLU A 313 -62.03 33.60 -7.79
CA GLU A 313 -62.55 32.96 -9.01
C GLU A 313 -61.39 32.24 -9.68
N GLY A 314 -61.28 30.94 -9.39
CA GLY A 314 -60.37 30.04 -10.08
C GLY A 314 -60.94 29.67 -11.45
N HIS A 315 -60.15 29.89 -12.51
CA HIS A 315 -60.33 29.21 -13.78
C HIS A 315 -60.12 27.71 -13.53
N LYS A 316 -61.17 26.92 -13.73
CA LYS A 316 -61.08 25.45 -13.74
C LYS A 316 -60.25 25.03 -14.94
N ASP A 317 -59.18 24.28 -14.71
CA ASP A 317 -58.70 23.28 -15.66
C ASP A 317 -58.55 21.94 -14.94
N GLY A 318 -59.27 20.96 -15.47
CA GLY A 318 -59.44 19.65 -14.87
C GLY A 318 -58.16 18.84 -14.90
N LYS A 319 -57.66 18.48 -13.72
CA LYS A 319 -57.13 17.15 -13.37
C LYS A 319 -56.93 17.13 -11.86
N GLY A 320 -57.75 16.34 -11.17
CA GLY A 320 -57.76 16.26 -9.72
C GLY A 320 -56.53 15.53 -9.17
N THR A 321 -56.08 15.99 -8.00
CA THR A 321 -55.48 15.14 -6.97
C THR A 321 -55.64 15.86 -5.63
N VAL A 322 -56.36 15.21 -4.71
CA VAL A 322 -56.62 15.68 -3.36
C VAL A 322 -55.47 15.20 -2.47
N TYR A 323 -54.81 16.10 -1.75
CA TYR A 323 -54.06 15.76 -0.55
C TYR A 323 -54.73 16.43 0.65
N ARG A 324 -55.21 15.59 1.58
CA ARG A 324 -55.68 15.99 2.91
C ARG A 324 -54.45 16.31 3.78
N GLY A 325 -54.58 17.33 4.62
CA GLY A 325 -53.69 17.57 5.76
C GLY A 325 -53.92 16.60 6.91
#